data_AF-A0A0K2UJ15-F1
#
_entry.id   AF-A0A0K2UJ15-F1
#
_cell.length_a   1.000
_cell.length_b   1.000
_cell.length_c   1.000
_cell.angle_alpha   90.00
_cell.angle_beta   90.00
_cell.angle_gamma   90.00
#
_symmetry.space_group_name_H-M   'P 1'
#
loop_
_entity.id
_entity.type
_entity.pdbx_description
1 polymer ?
#
loop_
_entity_poly.entity_id
_entity_poly.type
_entity_poly.pdbx_seq_one_letter_code
_entity_poly.pdbx_strand_id
1 'polypeptide(L)' 'MHVEGKAYSVRHPNTEALKATVSIHSDAMTEDYILSVYQAFYHRQEAIIGATLIIKRDQEYIYL' A
#
# COMPACT_ATOMS: atom_id res chain seq x y z
N MET A 1 -6.29 -0.60 -13.59
CA MET A 1 -7.14 -1.72 -13.12
C MET A 1 -6.94 -1.83 -11.62
N HIS A 2 -7.93 -1.44 -10.82
CA HIS A 2 -7.84 -1.45 -9.35
C HIS A 2 -8.10 -2.89 -8.87
N VAL A 3 -7.06 -3.60 -8.46
CA VAL A 3 -7.22 -4.93 -7.85
C VAL A 3 -7.62 -4.70 -6.40
N GLU A 4 -8.92 -4.51 -6.17
CA GLU A 4 -9.48 -4.61 -4.82
C GLU A 4 -9.10 -5.97 -4.24
N GLY A 5 -8.37 -5.95 -3.12
CA GLY A 5 -7.96 -7.16 -2.41
C GLY A 5 -9.17 -7.94 -1.90
N LYS A 6 -9.62 -8.92 -2.69
CA LYS A 6 -10.80 -9.77 -2.41
C LYS A 6 -10.63 -10.71 -1.21
N ALA A 7 -9.50 -10.67 -0.49
CA ALA A 7 -9.28 -11.48 0.70
C ALA A 7 -10.23 -11.13 1.85
N TYR A 8 -10.77 -9.90 1.90
CA TYR A 8 -11.67 -9.46 2.98
C TYR A 8 -13.15 -9.80 2.76
N SER A 9 -13.56 -10.30 1.60
CA SER A 9 -14.98 -10.56 1.30
C SER A 9 -15.41 -12.02 1.53
N VAL A 10 -14.45 -12.95 1.63
CA VAL A 10 -14.75 -14.37 1.82
C VAL A 10 -14.72 -14.72 3.32
N ARG A 11 -15.88 -15.07 3.90
CA ARG A 11 -15.89 -15.70 5.22
C ARG A 11 -15.31 -17.10 5.09
N HIS A 12 -14.11 -17.30 5.62
CA HIS A 12 -13.50 -18.61 5.68
C HIS A 12 -14.07 -19.41 6.86
N PRO A 13 -14.50 -20.67 6.64
CA PRO A 13 -15.12 -21.48 7.69
C PRO A 13 -14.15 -21.89 8.81
N ASN A 14 -12.83 -21.84 8.55
CA ASN A 14 -11.79 -22.10 9.54
C ASN A 14 -10.44 -21.53 9.07
N THR A 15 -9.43 -21.64 9.94
CA THR A 15 -8.06 -21.15 9.69
C THR A 15 -7.37 -21.85 8.52
N GLU A 16 -7.64 -23.13 8.28
CA GLU A 16 -7.01 -23.88 7.17
C GLU A 16 -7.53 -23.43 5.81
N ALA A 17 -8.83 -23.14 5.70
CA ALA A 17 -9.43 -22.57 4.49
C ALA A 17 -8.90 -21.16 4.21
N LEU A 18 -8.64 -20.36 5.26
CA LEU A 18 -7.97 -19.07 5.12
C LEU A 18 -6.53 -19.24 4.63
N LYS A 19 -5.74 -20.13 5.24
CA LYS A 19 -4.35 -20.40 4.83
C LYS A 19 -4.26 -20.81 3.36
N ALA A 20 -5.13 -21.71 2.92
CA ALA A 20 -5.18 -22.15 1.53
C ALA A 20 -5.48 -20.97 0.58
N THR A 21 -6.42 -20.11 0.94
CA THR A 21 -6.77 -18.93 0.14
C THR A 21 -5.62 -17.93 0.08
N VAL A 22 -4.95 -17.66 1.20
CA VAL A 22 -3.77 -16.79 1.26
C VAL A 22 -2.63 -17.35 0.41
N SER A 23 -2.37 -18.66 0.48
CA SER A 23 -1.35 -19.32 -0.35
C SER A 23 -1.64 -19.10 -1.84
N ILE A 24 -2.86 -19.39 -2.28
CA ILE A 24 -3.27 -19.20 -3.69
C ILE A 24 -3.10 -17.75 -4.13
N HIS A 25 -3.50 -16.79 -3.29
CA HIS A 25 -3.33 -15.37 -3.61
C HIS A 25 -1.87 -14.95 -3.66
N SER A 26 -1.03 -15.49 -2.78
CA SER A 26 0.42 -15.25 -2.78
C SER A 26 1.06 -15.81 -4.05
N ASP A 27 0.72 -17.04 -4.43
CA ASP A 27 1.24 -17.70 -5.63
C ASP A 27 0.76 -17.03 -6.93
N ALA A 28 -0.40 -16.39 -6.89
CA ALA A 28 -0.95 -15.62 -8.01
C ALA A 28 -0.40 -14.19 -8.13
N MET A 29 0.43 -13.72 -7.18
CA MET A 29 1.05 -12.39 -7.29
C MET A 29 2.09 -12.39 -8.40
N THR A 30 1.92 -11.50 -9.37
CA THR A 30 2.90 -11.31 -10.45
C THR A 30 4.03 -10.38 -10.00
N GLU A 31 5.19 -10.51 -10.63
CA GLU A 31 6.32 -9.59 -10.44
C GLU A 31 5.90 -8.13 -10.71
N ASP A 32 5.10 -7.90 -11.75
CA ASP A 32 4.54 -6.58 -12.07
C ASP A 32 3.69 -6.01 -10.94
N TYR A 33 2.88 -6.85 -10.29
CA TYR A 33 2.09 -6.44 -9.14
C TYR A 33 2.99 -6.01 -7.98
N ILE A 34 4.02 -6.81 -7.67
CA ILE A 34 5.00 -6.50 -6.62
C ILE A 34 5.71 -5.18 -6.93
N LEU A 35 6.19 -5.00 -8.16
CA LEU A 35 6.88 -3.79 -8.60
C LEU A 35 5.98 -2.56 -8.48
N SER A 36 4.70 -2.68 -8.86
CA SER A 36 3.73 -1.58 -8.75
C SER A 36 3.51 -1.14 -7.29
N VAL A 37 3.53 -2.09 -6.34
CA VAL A 37 3.41 -1.81 -4.91
C VAL A 37 4.64 -1.04 -4.41
N TYR A 38 5.85 -1.44 -4.82
CA TYR A 38 7.08 -0.72 -4.48
C TYR A 38 7.06 0.71 -5.03
N GLN A 39 6.71 0.90 -6.29
CA GLN A 39 6.61 2.24 -6.89
C GLN A 39 5.60 3.12 -6.15
N ALA A 40 4.42 2.59 -5.83
CA ALA A 40 3.41 3.30 -5.06
C ALA A 40 3.91 3.70 -3.67
N PHE A 41 4.71 2.83 -3.01
CA PHE A 41 5.33 3.16 -1.73
C PHE A 41 6.34 4.30 -1.84
N TYR A 42 7.22 4.27 -2.85
CA TYR A 42 8.18 5.34 -3.10
C TYR A 42 7.49 6.69 -3.33
N HIS A 43 6.49 6.74 -4.21
CA HIS A 43 5.75 7.99 -4.46
C HIS A 43 5.05 8.53 -3.20
N ARG A 44 4.55 7.66 -2.32
CA ARG A 44 3.99 8.10 -1.04
C ARG A 44 5.05 8.72 -0.13
N GLN A 45 6.25 8.15 -0.09
CA GLN A 45 7.35 8.72 0.70
C GLN A 45 7.79 10.08 0.16
N GLU A 46 7.93 10.22 -1.16
CA GLU A 46 8.23 11.50 -1.81
C GLU A 46 7.18 12.56 -1.48
N ALA A 47 5.89 12.19 -1.52
CA ALA A 47 4.79 13.09 -1.17
C ALA A 47 4.85 13.53 0.30
N ILE A 48 5.13 12.61 1.23
CA ILE A 48 5.26 12.91 2.66
C ILE A 48 6.44 13.87 2.92
N ILE A 49 7.58 13.60 2.30
CA ILE A 49 8.77 14.47 2.43
C ILE A 49 8.45 15.85 1.85
N GLY A 50 7.87 15.91 0.65
CA GLY A 50 7.47 17.17 0.02
C GLY A 50 6.51 17.98 0.90
N ALA A 51 5.46 17.34 1.41
CA ALA A 51 4.52 17.98 2.33
C ALA A 51 5.19 18.48 3.62
N THR A 52 6.10 17.69 4.18
CA THR A 52 6.85 18.07 5.39
C THR A 52 7.74 19.30 5.14
N LEU A 53 8.39 19.36 3.98
CA LEU A 53 9.24 20.51 3.61
C LEU A 53 8.40 21.78 3.37
N ILE A 54 7.21 21.64 2.77
CA ILE A 54 6.27 22.76 2.59
C ILE A 54 5.81 23.29 3.94
N ILE A 55 5.37 22.41 4.85
CA ILE A 55 4.91 22.81 6.19
C ILE A 55 6.03 23.52 6.97
N LYS A 56 7.26 23.02 6.90
CA LYS A 56 8.41 23.67 7.57
C LYS A 56 8.71 25.05 7.00
N ARG A 57 8.67 25.19 5.67
CA ARG A 57 8.86 26.49 5.00
C ARG A 57 7.78 27.47 5.45
N ASP A 58 6.52 27.05 5.45
CA ASP A 58 5.41 27.91 5.84
C ASP A 58 5.45 28.30 7.33
N GLN A 59 5.95 27.42 8.20
CA GLN A 59 6.25 27.77 9.60
C GLN A 59 7.33 28.85 9.71
N GLU A 60 8.43 28.76 8.95
CA GLU A 60 9.48 29.79 8.96
C GLU A 60 8.97 31.16 8.49
N TYR A 61 8.02 31.21 7.55
CA TYR A 61 7.39 32.47 7.09
C TYR A 61 6.37 33.07 8.06
N ILE A 62 5.81 32.30 9.00
CA ILE A 62 4.84 32.81 9.99
C ILE A 62 5.55 33.50 11.18
N TYR A 63 6.83 33.21 11.41
CA TYR A 63 7.63 33.77 12.51
C TYR A 63 8.55 34.94 12.10
N LEU A 64 8.36 35.50 10.89
CA LEU A 64 9.00 36.72 10.40
C LEU A 64 7.95 37.83 10.22
#